data_AF-A0A821Z724-F1
#
_entry.id   AF-A0A821Z724-F1
#
_cell.length_a   1.000
_cell.length_b   1.000
_cell.length_c   1.000
_cell.angle_alpha   90.00
_cell.angle_beta   90.00
_cell.angle_gamma   90.00
#
_symmetry.space_group_name_H-M   'P 1'
#
loop_
_entity.id
_entity.type
_entity.pdbx_description
1 polymer ?
#
loop_
_entity_poly.entity_id
_entity_poly.type
_entity_poly.pdbx_seq_one_letter_code
_entity_poly.pdbx_strand_id
1 'polypeptide(L)'
;MSERKVLNKYYPPDFDPSKLPRAKRSKNRQFTIRLMAPCNMRCKTCGEYIYKGKKFNARKEDVMGETYLGIQTYRFYIKCTKCLREITFK
;
A
#
# COMPACT_ATOMS: atom_id res chain seq x y z
N MET A 1 7.33 -26.54 -6.97
CA MET A 1 6.78 -25.50 -6.07
C MET A 1 7.14 -25.91 -4.65
N SER A 2 7.91 -25.11 -3.92
CA SER A 2 8.15 -25.36 -2.49
C SER A 2 6.85 -25.17 -1.69
N GLU A 3 6.77 -25.73 -0.48
CA GLU A 3 5.59 -25.63 0.37
C GLU A 3 5.30 -24.19 0.81
N ARG A 4 4.03 -23.84 1.05
CA ARG A 4 3.66 -22.51 1.57
C ARG A 4 4.20 -22.27 2.99
N LYS A 5 4.34 -23.33 3.78
CA LYS A 5 4.81 -23.30 5.17
C LYS A 5 6.06 -24.18 5.32
N VAL A 6 7.13 -23.76 4.67
CA VAL A 6 8.42 -24.45 4.80
C VAL A 6 8.91 -24.39 6.26
N LEU A 7 9.17 -25.55 6.86
CA LEU A 7 9.72 -25.64 8.23
C LEU A 7 11.16 -25.14 8.29
N ASN A 8 12.01 -25.61 7.36
CA ASN A 8 13.44 -25.31 7.36
C ASN A 8 13.88 -24.70 6.02
N LYS A 9 14.67 -23.63 6.09
CA LYS A 9 15.40 -23.09 4.94
C LYS A 9 16.87 -23.46 5.10
N TYR A 10 17.52 -23.85 4.00
CA TYR A 10 18.97 -24.07 4.00
C TYR A 10 19.68 -22.72 4.20
N TYR A 11 20.57 -22.67 5.19
CA TYR A 11 21.52 -21.57 5.39
C TYR A 11 22.92 -22.10 5.09
N PRO A 12 23.76 -21.38 4.32
CA PRO A 12 25.15 -21.76 4.10
C PRO A 12 25.93 -21.87 5.42
N PRO A 13 26.96 -22.73 5.51
CA PRO A 13 27.77 -22.89 6.73
C PRO A 13 28.43 -21.58 7.21
N ASP A 14 28.78 -20.69 6.29
CA ASP A 14 29.43 -19.40 6.59
C ASP A 14 28.45 -18.24 6.84
N PHE A 15 27.14 -18.53 6.96
CA PHE A 15 26.12 -17.52 7.11
C PHE A 15 26.20 -16.84 8.49
N ASP A 16 26.58 -15.57 8.51
CA ASP A 16 26.57 -14.72 9.70
C ASP A 16 25.46 -13.65 9.60
N PRO A 17 24.41 -13.73 10.44
CA PRO A 17 23.33 -12.74 10.49
C PRO A 17 23.81 -11.29 10.70
N SER A 18 24.94 -11.10 11.37
CA SER A 18 25.49 -9.79 11.73
C SER A 18 26.03 -9.01 10.53
N LYS A 19 26.45 -9.74 9.49
CA LYS A 19 27.02 -9.16 8.27
C LYS A 19 25.97 -8.70 7.25
N LEU A 20 24.68 -9.01 7.46
CA LEU A 20 23.64 -8.63 6.52
C LEU A 20 23.34 -7.13 6.56
N PRO A 21 23.41 -6.42 5.42
CA PRO A 21 23.01 -5.03 5.36
C PRO A 21 21.49 -4.91 5.49
N ARG A 22 21.04 -3.99 6.36
CA ARG A 22 19.63 -3.56 6.34
C ARG A 22 19.39 -2.72 5.09
N ALA A 23 18.36 -3.08 4.32
CA ALA A 23 17.97 -2.31 3.15
C ALA A 23 17.63 -0.86 3.55
N LYS A 24 18.45 0.10 3.15
CA LYS A 24 18.18 1.53 3.31
C LYS A 24 17.01 1.89 2.39
N ARG A 25 15.85 2.19 2.96
CA ARG A 25 14.65 2.62 2.22
C ARG A 25 14.31 4.05 2.61
N SER A 26 13.72 4.79 1.68
CA SER A 26 13.24 6.15 1.95
C SER A 26 12.16 6.15 3.04
N LYS A 27 12.10 7.22 3.84
CA LYS A 27 11.11 7.38 4.91
C LYS A 27 9.68 7.51 4.36
N ASN A 28 9.49 8.23 3.24
CA ASN A 28 8.20 8.33 2.54
C ASN A 28 8.04 7.27 1.46
N ARG A 29 8.03 6.00 1.87
CA ARG A 29 7.80 4.92 0.92
C ARG A 29 6.30 4.77 0.64
N GLN A 30 5.95 4.75 -0.64
CA GLN A 30 4.62 4.33 -1.07
C GLN A 30 4.53 2.80 -1.08
N PHE A 31 3.48 2.26 -0.46
CA PHE A 31 3.20 0.82 -0.42
C PHE A 31 2.01 0.49 -1.31
N THR A 32 2.13 -0.53 -2.15
CA THR A 32 1.00 -1.06 -2.92
C THR A 32 0.17 -1.99 -2.04
N ILE A 33 -1.11 -1.67 -1.87
CA ILE A 33 -2.06 -2.46 -1.08
C ILE A 33 -3.33 -2.71 -1.89
N ARG A 34 -4.11 -3.71 -1.49
CA ARG A 34 -5.45 -3.95 -2.05
C ARG A 34 -6.50 -3.50 -1.04
N LEU A 35 -7.31 -2.51 -1.40
CA LEU A 35 -8.34 -1.93 -0.54
C LEU A 35 -9.71 -1.92 -1.22
N MET A 36 -10.76 -1.73 -0.44
CA MET A 36 -12.11 -1.47 -0.94
C MET A 36 -12.44 0.02 -0.81
N ALA A 37 -13.21 0.57 -1.76
CA ALA A 37 -13.73 1.93 -1.64
C ALA A 37 -14.61 2.04 -0.37
N PRO A 38 -14.31 2.99 0.54
CA PRO A 38 -15.01 3.08 1.83
C PRO A 38 -16.42 3.67 1.70
N CYS A 39 -16.62 4.54 0.71
CA CYS A 39 -17.87 5.23 0.44
C CYS A 39 -18.17 5.29 -1.06
N ASN A 40 -19.41 5.65 -1.39
CA ASN A 40 -19.80 5.95 -2.76
C ASN A 40 -19.17 7.27 -3.17
N MET A 41 -18.50 7.31 -4.32
CA MET A 41 -17.80 8.48 -4.82
C MET A 41 -17.99 8.62 -6.33
N ARG A 42 -18.02 9.86 -6.82
CA ARG A 42 -18.13 10.17 -8.25
C ARG A 42 -16.83 10.76 -8.76
N CYS A 43 -16.32 10.23 -9.88
CA CYS A 43 -15.14 10.79 -10.52
C CYS A 43 -15.45 12.18 -11.11
N LYS A 44 -14.68 13.20 -10.72
CA LYS A 44 -14.85 14.57 -11.21
C LYS A 44 -14.55 14.73 -12.71
N THR A 45 -13.70 13.87 -13.27
CA THR A 45 -13.25 14.00 -14.67
C THR A 45 -14.18 13.32 -15.66
N CYS A 46 -14.58 12.06 -15.41
CA CYS A 46 -15.41 11.29 -16.34
C CYS A 46 -16.85 11.05 -15.86
N GLY A 47 -17.20 11.50 -14.66
CA GLY A 47 -18.53 11.33 -14.08
C GLY A 47 -18.86 9.91 -13.61
N GLU A 48 -17.95 8.94 -13.75
CA GLU A 48 -18.13 7.54 -13.34
C GLU A 48 -18.40 7.43 -11.84
N TYR A 49 -19.38 6.61 -11.47
CA TYR A 49 -19.70 6.31 -10.07
C TYR A 49 -18.91 5.09 -9.58
N ILE A 50 -18.18 5.26 -8.49
CA ILE A 50 -17.49 4.19 -7.77
C ILE A 50 -18.28 3.92 -6.50
N TYR A 51 -18.95 2.77 -6.46
CA TYR A 51 -19.71 2.35 -5.30
C TYR A 51 -18.79 1.79 -4.19
N LYS A 52 -19.28 1.88 -2.95
CA LYS A 52 -18.69 1.29 -1.76
C LYS A 52 -18.39 -0.19 -1.98
N GLY A 53 -17.26 -0.67 -1.50
CA GLY A 53 -16.85 -2.08 -1.60
C GLY A 53 -16.11 -2.45 -2.88
N LYS A 54 -16.03 -1.55 -3.88
CA LYS A 54 -15.24 -1.82 -5.10
C LYS A 54 -13.76 -1.98 -4.75
N LYS A 55 -13.16 -3.11 -5.16
CA LYS A 55 -11.76 -3.45 -4.85
C LYS A 55 -10.78 -2.74 -5.80
N PHE A 56 -9.75 -2.13 -5.25
CA PHE A 56 -8.68 -1.44 -5.99
C PHE A 56 -7.30 -1.91 -5.54
N ASN A 57 -6.35 -1.91 -6.49
CA ASN A 57 -4.94 -1.85 -6.16
C ASN A 57 -4.60 -0.38 -5.95
N ALA A 58 -4.26 -0.02 -4.72
CA ALA A 58 -4.03 1.34 -4.28
C ALA A 58 -2.59 1.53 -3.82
N ARG A 59 -2.11 2.77 -3.84
CA ARG A 59 -0.87 3.14 -3.15
C ARG A 59 -1.24 3.79 -1.81
N LYS A 60 -0.58 3.36 -0.74
CA LYS A 60 -0.65 3.93 0.61
C LYS A 60 0.61 4.76 0.86
N GLU A 61 0.44 5.94 1.40
CA GLU A 61 1.49 6.82 1.89
C GLU A 61 1.16 7.30 3.30
N ASP A 62 2.18 7.46 4.14
CA ASP A 62 2.05 8.03 5.47
C ASP A 62 2.15 9.56 5.36
N VAL A 63 1.17 10.29 5.89
CA VAL A 63 1.15 11.75 5.76
C VAL A 63 2.07 12.36 6.83
N MET A 64 3.24 12.81 6.40
CA MET A 64 4.23 13.42 7.30
C MET A 64 3.71 14.75 7.85
N GLY A 65 3.86 14.93 9.17
CA GLY A 65 3.47 16.17 9.87
C GLY A 65 2.01 16.20 10.34
N GLU A 66 1.19 15.22 9.99
CA GLU A 66 -0.22 15.16 10.40
C GLU A 66 -0.51 13.88 11.20
N THR A 67 -0.63 14.04 12.51
CA THR A 67 -1.07 12.98 13.43
C THR A 67 -2.29 13.44 14.20
N TYR A 68 -3.31 12.61 14.28
CA TYR A 68 -4.49 12.91 15.08
C TYR A 68 -4.36 12.25 16.45
N LEU A 69 -4.12 13.04 17.51
CA LEU A 69 -3.92 12.52 18.88
C LEU A 69 -2.83 11.42 18.97
N GLY A 70 -1.77 11.53 18.14
CA GLY A 70 -0.70 10.53 18.03
C GLY A 70 -1.00 9.35 17.09
N ILE A 71 -2.20 9.29 16.50
CA ILE A 71 -2.57 8.30 15.48
C ILE A 71 -2.06 8.76 14.11
N GLN A 72 -1.38 7.85 13.41
CA GLN A 72 -0.87 8.09 12.06
C GLN A 72 -2.02 8.27 11.06
N THR A 73 -1.92 9.29 10.23
CA THR A 73 -2.87 9.52 9.14
C THR A 73 -2.28 9.04 7.82
N TYR A 74 -3.11 8.39 7.00
CA TYR A 74 -2.69 7.80 5.73
C TYR A 74 -3.35 8.49 4.56
N ARG A 75 -2.67 8.47 3.41
CA ARG A 75 -3.24 8.87 2.13
C ARG A 75 -3.23 7.70 1.17
N PHE A 76 -4.35 7.49 0.51
CA PHE A 76 -4.53 6.43 -0.47
C PHE A 76 -4.71 7.02 -1.86
N TYR A 77 -4.08 6.38 -2.84
CA TYR A 77 -4.18 6.70 -4.26
C TYR A 77 -4.84 5.54 -4.98
N ILE A 78 -6.01 5.77 -5.58
CA ILE A 78 -6.70 4.82 -6.45
C ILE A 78 -6.80 5.40 -7.86
N LYS A 79 -6.91 4.54 -8.87
CA LYS A 79 -7.17 4.97 -10.25
C LYS A 79 -8.64 4.72 -10.59
N CYS A 80 -9.29 5.70 -11.23
CA CYS A 80 -10.63 5.52 -11.76
C CYS A 80 -10.64 4.40 -12.82
N THR A 81 -11.67 3.56 -12.81
CA THR A 81 -11.77 2.44 -13.77
C THR A 81 -11.98 2.88 -15.22
N LYS A 82 -12.49 4.09 -15.46
CA LYS A 82 -12.80 4.59 -16.80
C LYS A 82 -11.71 5.52 -17.36
N CYS A 83 -11.35 6.56 -16.63
CA CYS A 83 -10.40 7.58 -17.10
C CYS A 83 -8.98 7.43 -16.58
N LEU A 84 -8.70 6.40 -15.74
CA LEU A 84 -7.41 6.16 -15.09
C LEU A 84 -6.84 7.31 -14.25
N ARG A 85 -7.62 8.38 -14.07
CA ARG A 85 -7.25 9.53 -13.24
C ARG A 85 -7.08 9.06 -11.80
N GLU A 86 -6.02 9.55 -11.18
CA GLU A 86 -5.77 9.28 -9.77
C GLU A 86 -6.76 10.06 -8.90
N ILE A 87 -7.38 9.34 -7.98
CA ILE A 87 -8.24 9.89 -6.94
C ILE A 87 -7.55 9.61 -5.61
N THR A 88 -7.44 10.66 -4.80
CA THR A 88 -6.76 10.63 -3.51
C THR A 88 -7.77 10.82 -2.40
N PHE A 89 -7.65 10.01 -1.35
CA PHE A 89 -8.39 10.23 -0.11
C PHE A 89 -7.47 10.03 1.10
N LYS A 90 -7.81 10.75 2.17
CA LYS A 90 -7.13 10.78 3.46
C LYS A 90 -8.14 10.33 4.51
#